data_AF-A0A9X0DC90-F1
#
_entry.id   AF-A0A9X0DC90-F1
#
_cell.length_a   1.000
_cell.length_b   1.000
_cell.length_c   1.000
_cell.angle_alpha   90.00
_cell.angle_beta   90.00
_cell.angle_gamma   90.00
#
_symmetry.space_group_name_H-M   'P 1'
#
loop_
_entity.id
_entity.type
_entity.pdbx_description
1 polymer ?
#
loop_
_entity_poly.entity_id
_entity_poly.type
_entity_poly.pdbx_seq_one_letter_code
_entity_poly.pdbx_strand_id
1 'polypeptide(L)'
;MDVEKFLNGKSLLSDNEIREKLFSWLQDKLSAFLFCHADTLSLHRAWDYKIELISRKEPLYFKNRSLFFFELEVVRKWIDDNLAKGFIRESRSRSAASLLLAAKPNGGVRIC
;
A
#
# COMPACT_ATOMS: atom_id res chain seq x y z
N MET A 1 -13.25 9.29 -13.15
CA MET A 1 -13.05 9.99 -11.86
C MET A 1 -11.96 9.29 -11.03
N ASP A 2 -11.31 9.96 -10.07
CA ASP A 2 -10.18 9.38 -9.30
C ASP A 2 -10.52 8.06 -8.59
N VAL A 3 -11.72 8.01 -8.01
CA VAL A 3 -12.26 6.81 -7.36
C VAL A 3 -12.36 5.65 -8.34
N GLU A 4 -13.02 5.85 -9.49
CA GLU A 4 -13.17 4.82 -10.52
C GLU A 4 -11.81 4.30 -10.99
N LYS A 5 -10.85 5.20 -11.22
CA LYS A 5 -9.49 4.82 -11.62
C LYS A 5 -8.79 3.98 -10.55
N PHE A 6 -9.02 4.29 -9.27
CA PHE A 6 -8.51 3.47 -8.16
C PHE A 6 -9.19 2.10 -8.11
N LEU A 7 -10.52 2.07 -8.25
CA LEU A 7 -11.31 0.84 -8.16
C LEU A 7 -11.02 -0.14 -9.30
N ASN A 8 -10.81 0.37 -10.52
CA ASN A 8 -10.45 -0.43 -11.68
C ASN A 8 -9.07 -1.10 -11.57
N GLY A 9 -8.22 -0.65 -10.64
CA GLY A 9 -6.89 -1.20 -10.44
C GLY A 9 -5.90 -0.81 -11.54
N LYS A 10 -4.66 -1.31 -11.42
CA LYS A 10 -3.62 -1.11 -12.44
C LYS A 10 -3.60 -2.31 -13.38
N SER A 11 -3.45 -2.07 -14.68
CA SER A 11 -3.07 -3.13 -15.61
C SER A 11 -1.65 -3.58 -15.29
N LEU A 12 -1.47 -4.89 -15.10
CA LEU A 12 -0.15 -5.50 -14.95
C LEU A 12 0.45 -5.65 -16.34
N LEU A 13 1.70 -5.19 -16.50
CA LEU A 13 2.46 -5.46 -17.71
C LEU A 13 2.93 -6.91 -17.70
N SER A 14 2.91 -7.54 -18.87
CA SER A 14 3.55 -8.83 -19.10
C SER A 14 5.08 -8.71 -19.07
N ASP A 15 5.75 -9.82 -18.79
CA ASP A 15 7.22 -9.87 -18.71
C ASP A 15 7.89 -9.39 -20.00
N ASN A 16 7.28 -9.67 -21.17
CA ASN A 16 7.76 -9.22 -22.46
C ASN A 16 7.67 -7.70 -22.61
N GLU A 17 6.52 -7.10 -22.23
CA GLU A 17 6.35 -5.65 -22.25
C GLU A 17 7.31 -4.94 -21.29
N ILE A 18 7.58 -5.55 -20.12
CA ILE A 18 8.59 -5.02 -19.18
C ILE A 18 9.96 -5.07 -19.84
N ARG A 19 10.34 -6.19 -20.47
CA ARG A 19 11.64 -6.36 -21.11
C ARG A 19 11.87 -5.38 -22.26
N GLU A 20 10.85 -5.10 -23.06
CA GLU A 20 10.92 -4.11 -24.16
C GLU A 20 11.10 -2.67 -23.64
N LYS A 21 10.53 -2.36 -22.48
CA LYS A 21 10.68 -1.05 -21.83
C LYS A 21 12.01 -0.88 -21.11
N LEU A 22 12.71 -1.96 -20.77
CA LEU A 22 13.98 -1.90 -20.07
C LEU A 22 15.13 -1.57 -21.03
N PHE A 23 16.04 -0.72 -20.56
CA PHE A 23 17.30 -0.50 -21.25
C PHE A 23 18.09 -1.81 -21.34
N SER A 24 18.88 -1.97 -22.41
CA SER A 24 19.66 -3.19 -22.68
C SER A 24 20.52 -3.64 -21.50
N TRP A 25 21.12 -2.69 -20.78
CA TRP A 25 21.97 -2.94 -19.62
C TRP A 25 21.21 -3.34 -18.33
N LEU A 26 19.88 -3.30 -18.34
CA LEU A 26 19.01 -3.74 -17.24
C LEU A 26 18.27 -5.04 -17.54
N GLN A 27 18.37 -5.58 -18.75
CA GLN A 27 17.60 -6.77 -19.15
C GLN A 27 17.99 -8.02 -18.35
N ASP A 28 19.23 -8.12 -17.85
CA ASP A 28 19.67 -9.19 -16.96
C ASP A 28 19.01 -9.12 -15.57
N LYS A 29 18.47 -7.95 -15.19
CA LYS A 29 17.75 -7.70 -13.94
C LYS A 29 16.24 -7.72 -14.10
N LEU A 30 15.70 -8.27 -15.20
CA LEU A 30 14.26 -8.32 -15.47
C LEU A 30 13.44 -8.80 -14.27
N SER A 31 13.92 -9.84 -13.56
CA SER A 31 13.24 -10.38 -12.38
C SER A 31 13.00 -9.32 -11.29
N ALA A 32 13.91 -8.36 -11.10
CA ALA A 32 13.75 -7.30 -10.10
C ALA A 32 12.62 -6.31 -10.44
N PHE A 33 12.11 -6.32 -11.68
CA PHE A 33 11.03 -5.46 -12.14
C PHE A 33 9.66 -6.16 -12.18
N LEU A 34 9.58 -7.45 -11.80
CA LEU A 34 8.31 -8.17 -11.77
C LEU A 34 7.42 -7.70 -10.61
N PHE A 35 6.14 -7.46 -10.91
CA PHE A 35 5.17 -6.94 -9.95
C PHE A 35 4.93 -7.88 -8.76
N CYS A 36 5.01 -9.19 -8.95
CA CYS A 36 4.79 -10.17 -7.87
C CYS A 36 5.74 -9.99 -6.69
N HIS A 37 7.00 -9.59 -6.94
CA HIS A 37 7.96 -9.32 -5.89
C HIS A 37 7.61 -8.04 -5.10
N ALA A 38 6.99 -7.06 -5.75
CA ALA A 38 6.54 -5.84 -5.07
C ALA A 38 5.34 -6.09 -4.13
N ASP A 39 4.59 -7.18 -4.33
CA ASP A 39 3.45 -7.59 -3.50
C ASP A 39 3.84 -8.59 -2.39
N THR A 40 5.13 -8.89 -2.23
CA THR A 40 5.63 -9.84 -1.23
C THR A 40 6.42 -9.11 -0.15
N LEU A 41 6.03 -9.25 1.12
CA LEU A 41 6.84 -8.74 2.24
C LEU A 41 8.13 -9.55 2.40
N SER A 42 9.20 -8.85 2.75
CA SER A 42 10.41 -9.52 3.22
C SER A 42 10.14 -10.24 4.54
N LEU A 43 10.79 -11.39 4.73
CA LEU A 43 10.77 -12.10 6.01
C LEU A 43 11.38 -11.23 7.11
N HIS A 44 10.83 -11.37 8.32
CA HIS A 44 11.32 -10.71 9.52
C HIS A 44 12.79 -11.10 9.76
N ARG A 45 13.61 -10.13 10.16
CA ARG A 45 15.07 -10.29 10.35
C ARG A 45 15.47 -9.89 11.76
N ALA A 46 16.67 -10.31 12.18
CA ALA A 46 17.19 -10.00 13.51
C ALA A 46 17.45 -8.50 13.73
N TRP A 47 17.56 -7.73 12.64
CA TRP A 47 17.85 -6.29 12.64
C TRP A 47 16.64 -5.44 12.24
N ASP A 48 15.42 -5.98 12.30
CA ASP A 48 14.22 -5.19 12.08
C ASP A 48 14.11 -4.07 13.11
N TYR A 49 13.71 -2.89 12.65
CA TYR A 49 13.76 -1.68 13.46
C TYR A 49 12.68 -1.70 14.55
N LYS A 50 13.11 -1.61 15.81
CA LYS A 50 12.23 -1.43 16.97
C LYS A 50 12.02 0.06 17.23
N ILE A 51 10.76 0.50 17.22
CA ILE A 51 10.40 1.87 17.61
C ILE A 51 10.30 1.92 19.15
N GLU A 52 11.21 2.64 19.79
CA GLU A 52 11.20 2.84 21.24
C GLU A 52 10.32 4.04 21.62
N LEU A 53 9.46 3.85 22.62
CA LEU A 53 8.62 4.92 23.14
C LEU A 53 9.41 5.78 24.12
N ILE A 54 9.16 7.08 24.08
CA ILE A 54 9.65 8.01 25.10
C ILE A 54 9.00 7.63 26.44
N SER A 55 9.79 7.64 27.52
CA SER A 55 9.30 7.30 28.86
C SER A 55 8.04 8.09 29.23
N ARG A 56 7.03 7.38 29.74
CA ARG A 56 5.71 7.91 30.13
C ARG A 56 4.89 8.54 28.99
N LYS A 57 5.21 8.26 27.72
CA LYS A 57 4.36 8.61 26.57
C LYS A 57 3.70 7.37 25.99
N GLU A 58 2.42 7.51 25.64
CA GLU A 58 1.66 6.50 24.91
C GLU A 58 1.23 7.07 23.55
N PRO A 59 1.14 6.24 22.49
CA PRO A 59 0.65 6.71 21.21
C PRO A 59 -0.85 7.02 21.28
N LEU A 60 -1.26 8.12 20.64
CA LEU A 60 -2.61 8.65 20.74
C LEU A 60 -3.64 7.81 19.97
N TYR A 61 -4.91 8.00 20.32
CA TYR A 61 -6.06 7.48 19.59
C TYR A 61 -6.79 8.62 18.89
N PHE A 62 -6.83 8.57 17.56
CA PHE A 62 -7.60 9.48 16.72
C PHE A 62 -8.68 8.70 15.99
N LYS A 63 -9.94 9.12 16.18
CA LYS A 63 -11.07 8.54 15.46
C LYS A 63 -11.10 9.07 14.03
N ASN A 64 -11.43 8.20 13.08
CA ASN A 64 -11.75 8.64 11.73
C ASN A 64 -12.98 9.54 11.71
N ARG A 65 -12.95 10.55 10.84
CA ARG A 65 -14.18 11.25 10.44
C ARG A 65 -15.12 10.29 9.68
N SER A 66 -16.39 10.66 9.56
CA SER A 66 -17.34 9.92 8.75
C SER A 66 -16.91 9.93 7.28
N LEU A 67 -16.76 8.75 6.67
CA LEU A 67 -16.43 8.58 5.26
C LEU A 67 -17.70 8.56 4.40
N PHE A 68 -17.63 9.14 3.20
CA PHE A 68 -18.71 9.03 2.21
C PHE A 68 -18.74 7.63 1.59
N PHE A 69 -19.85 7.28 0.94
CA PHE A 69 -20.04 5.95 0.34
C PHE A 69 -18.91 5.55 -0.62
N PHE A 70 -18.57 6.42 -1.58
CA PHE A 70 -17.49 6.18 -2.54
C PHE A 70 -16.10 6.06 -1.88
N GLU A 71 -15.90 6.74 -0.74
CA GLU A 71 -14.65 6.65 0.02
C GLU A 71 -14.55 5.32 0.77
N LEU A 72 -15.69 4.84 1.30
CA LEU A 72 -15.76 3.52 1.93
C LEU A 72 -15.46 2.41 0.93
N GLU A 73 -15.89 2.53 -0.32
CA GLU A 73 -15.53 1.57 -1.38
C GLU A 73 -14.02 1.56 -1.66
N VAL A 74 -13.39 2.74 -1.74
CA VAL A 74 -11.93 2.87 -1.89
C VAL A 74 -11.20 2.22 -0.70
N VAL A 75 -11.61 2.54 0.52
CA VAL A 75 -10.98 2.01 1.74
C VAL A 75 -11.17 0.51 1.83
N ARG A 76 -12.37 -0.01 1.52
CA ARG A 76 -12.65 -1.45 1.51
C ARG A 76 -11.74 -2.17 0.53
N LYS A 77 -11.69 -1.73 -0.73
CA LYS A 77 -10.80 -2.31 -1.74
C LYS A 77 -9.34 -2.29 -1.27
N TRP A 78 -8.88 -1.17 -0.72
CA TRP A 78 -7.50 -1.06 -0.23
C TRP A 78 -7.22 -2.03 0.92
N ILE A 79 -8.14 -2.16 1.88
CA ILE A 79 -8.01 -3.12 2.99
C ILE A 79 -7.95 -4.54 2.44
N ASP A 80 -8.87 -4.93 1.57
CA ASP A 80 -8.94 -6.27 0.98
C ASP A 80 -7.65 -6.60 0.20
N ASP A 81 -7.18 -5.69 -0.66
CA ASP A 81 -5.94 -5.85 -1.42
C ASP A 81 -4.71 -6.03 -0.50
N ASN A 82 -4.59 -5.23 0.57
CA ASN A 82 -3.42 -5.26 1.45
C ASN A 82 -3.47 -6.40 2.48
N LEU A 83 -4.67 -6.86 2.86
CA LEU A 83 -4.84 -8.09 3.63
C LEU A 83 -4.46 -9.30 2.78
N ALA A 84 -4.90 -9.37 1.52
CA ALA A 84 -4.56 -10.47 0.62
C ALA A 84 -3.04 -10.59 0.38
N LYS A 85 -2.33 -9.46 0.32
CA LYS A 85 -0.85 -9.40 0.22
C LYS A 85 -0.13 -9.70 1.55
N GLY A 86 -0.85 -9.70 2.66
CA GLY A 86 -0.27 -9.80 4.01
C GLY A 86 0.48 -8.54 4.46
N PHE A 87 0.25 -7.39 3.80
CA PHE A 87 0.91 -6.12 4.13
C PHE A 87 0.37 -5.51 5.43
N ILE A 88 -0.89 -5.79 5.73
CA ILE A 88 -1.56 -5.39 6.97
C ILE A 88 -2.22 -6.61 7.60
N ARG A 89 -2.59 -6.48 8.88
CA ARG A 89 -3.31 -7.48 9.64
C ARG A 89 -4.19 -6.81 10.69
N GLU A 90 -5.17 -7.54 11.20
CA GLU A 90 -5.96 -7.08 12.34
C GLU A 90 -5.05 -6.83 13.56
N SER A 91 -5.35 -5.76 14.30
CA SER A 91 -4.64 -5.37 15.51
C SER A 91 -5.62 -4.81 16.53
N ARG A 92 -5.43 -5.18 17.80
CA ARG A 92 -6.18 -4.65 18.96
C ARG A 92 -5.34 -3.61 19.72
N SER A 93 -4.76 -2.67 18.98
CA SER A 93 -3.98 -1.56 19.54
C SER A 93 -4.88 -0.57 20.27
N ARG A 94 -4.37 0.01 21.37
CA ARG A 94 -5.03 1.16 22.04
C ARG A 94 -4.84 2.47 21.27
N SER A 95 -3.91 2.49 20.33
CA SER A 95 -3.54 3.65 19.54
C SER A 95 -4.00 3.50 18.09
N ALA A 96 -4.46 4.60 17.50
CA ALA A 96 -4.93 4.66 16.13
C ALA A 96 -4.69 6.06 15.54
N ALA A 97 -4.35 6.12 14.25
CA ALA A 97 -4.27 7.36 13.49
C ALA A 97 -5.48 7.45 12.54
N SER A 98 -5.88 8.68 12.21
CA SER A 98 -6.94 8.90 11.23
C SER A 98 -6.45 8.64 9.82
N LEU A 99 -7.24 7.92 9.02
CA LEU A 99 -7.00 7.64 7.61
C LEU A 99 -7.45 8.81 6.75
N LEU A 100 -6.61 9.19 5.80
CA LEU A 100 -6.89 10.25 4.82
C LEU A 100 -6.89 9.69 3.40
N LEU A 101 -7.73 10.28 2.55
CA LEU A 101 -7.76 10.00 1.12
C LEU A 101 -7.25 11.22 0.36
N ALA A 102 -6.22 11.02 -0.45
CA ALA A 102 -5.64 12.08 -1.28
C ALA A 102 -5.73 11.70 -2.77
N ALA A 103 -6.10 12.67 -3.60
CA ALA A 103 -6.03 12.51 -5.05
C ALA A 103 -4.56 12.51 -5.52
N LYS A 104 -4.23 11.64 -6.47
CA LYS A 104 -2.90 11.60 -7.07
C LYS A 104 -2.80 12.53 -8.27
N PRO A 105 -1.63 13.12 -8.55
CA PRO A 105 -1.35 13.69 -9.87
C PRO A 105 -1.59 12.63 -10.96
N ASN A 106 -2.27 13.01 -12.04
CA ASN A 106 -2.76 12.13 -13.11
C ASN A 106 -3.88 11.15 -12.69
N GLY A 107 -4.48 11.39 -11.53
CA GLY A 107 -5.68 10.74 -11.03
C GLY A 107 -5.48 9.40 -10.33
N GLY A 108 -6.54 8.96 -9.65
CA GLY A 108 -6.52 7.85 -8.70
C GLY A 108 -6.43 8.33 -7.25
N VAL A 109 -6.59 7.40 -6.30
CA VAL A 109 -6.57 7.71 -4.86
C VAL A 109 -5.33 7.15 -4.17
N ARG A 110 -4.84 7.84 -3.15
CA ARG A 110 -3.84 7.38 -2.19
C ARG A 110 -4.46 7.34 -0.80
N ILE A 111 -4.32 6.20 -0.13
CA ILE A 111 -4.52 6.11 1.33
C ILE A 111 -3.30 6.71 2.01
N CYS A 112 -3.53 7.66 2.92
CA CYS A 112 -2.51 8.37 3.70
C CYS A 112 -2.76 8.18 5.20
#